data_AF-A0A5C7R6P1-F1
#
_entry.id   AF-A0A5C7R6P1-F1
#
_cell.length_a   1.000
_cell.length_b   1.000
_cell.length_c   1.000
_cell.angle_alpha   90.00
_cell.angle_beta   90.00
_cell.angle_gamma   90.00
#
_symmetry.space_group_name_H-M   'P 1'
#
loop_
_entity.id
_entity.type
_entity.pdbx_description
1 polymer ?
#
loop_
_entity_poly.entity_id
_entity_poly.type
_entity_poly.pdbx_seq_one_letter_code
_entity_poly.pdbx_strand_id
1 'polypeptide(L)' 'MIVLINQDTGIEIGTITEAQLQFLVDQLEEESPNDTDYWLNRAELEIFKENGVDPALLALLETAMGDAEDMEVSWVRR' A
#
# COMPACT_ATOMS: atom_id res chain seq x y z
N MET A 1 0.52 10.38 -12.16
CA MET A 1 -0.08 10.33 -10.81
C MET A 1 -0.28 8.87 -10.44
N ILE A 2 0.13 8.43 -9.24
CA ILE A 2 -0.06 7.03 -8.82
C ILE A 2 -1.19 6.99 -7.80
N VAL A 3 -2.22 6.19 -8.06
CA VAL A 3 -3.40 6.07 -7.18
C VAL A 3 -3.43 4.68 -6.57
N LEU A 4 -3.57 4.60 -5.25
CA LEU A 4 -3.83 3.35 -4.53
C LEU A 4 -5.33 3.06 -4.49
N ILE A 5 -5.68 1.80 -4.66
CA ILE A 5 -7.05 1.29 -4.65
C ILE A 5 -7.10 0.13 -3.66
N ASN A 6 -8.06 0.14 -2.73
CA ASN A 6 -8.34 -1.02 -1.90
C ASN A 6 -9.19 -1.97 -2.75
N GLN A 7 -8.67 -3.17 -3.04
CA GLN A 7 -9.32 -4.13 -3.95
C GLN A 7 -10.57 -4.76 -3.34
N ASP A 8 -10.60 -4.94 -2.01
CA ASP A 8 -11.75 -5.52 -1.30
C ASP A 8 -13.00 -4.64 -1.41
N THR A 9 -12.81 -3.32 -1.48
CA THR A 9 -13.89 -2.32 -1.52
C THR A 9 -14.04 -1.63 -2.88
N GLY A 10 -13.02 -1.68 -3.73
CA GLY A 10 -12.92 -0.94 -4.98
C GLY A 10 -12.76 0.58 -4.82
N ILE A 11 -12.45 1.06 -3.61
CA ILE A 11 -12.36 2.49 -3.30
C ILE A 11 -10.93 3.00 -3.54
N GLU A 12 -10.80 4.16 -4.19
CA GLU A 12 -9.52 4.89 -4.26
C GLU A 12 -9.12 5.34 -2.85
N ILE A 13 -7.98 4.86 -2.38
CA ILE A 13 -7.45 5.19 -1.07
C ILE A 13 -6.82 6.59 -1.09
N GLY A 14 -6.11 6.90 -2.19
CA GLY A 14 -5.52 8.21 -2.43
C GLY A 14 -4.32 8.15 -3.37
N THR A 15 -3.65 9.29 -3.53
CA THR A 15 -2.49 9.42 -4.42
C THR A 15 -1.19 9.30 -3.65
N ILE A 16 -0.24 8.55 -4.21
CA ILE A 16 1.10 8.38 -3.66
C ILE A 16 2.17 8.90 -4.63
N THR A 17 3.36 9.15 -4.09
CA THR A 17 4.55 9.53 -4.85
C THR A 17 5.29 8.31 -5.41
N GLU A 18 6.21 8.53 -6.36
CA GLU A 18 7.11 7.47 -6.85
C GLU A 18 7.95 6.86 -5.73
N ALA A 19 8.43 7.68 -4.78
CA ALA A 19 9.24 7.22 -3.66
C ALA A 19 8.43 6.34 -2.69
N GLN A 20 7.17 6.71 -2.45
CA GLN A 20 6.25 5.89 -1.65
C GLN A 20 5.91 4.57 -2.35
N LEU A 21 5.72 4.57 -3.68
CA LEU A 21 5.55 3.33 -4.43
C LEU A 21 6.82 2.47 -4.35
N GLN A 22 8.00 3.05 -4.58
CA GLN A 22 9.25 2.31 -4.47
C GLN A 22 9.44 1.69 -3.08
N PHE A 23 9.05 2.40 -2.01
CA PHE A 23 9.05 1.83 -0.67
C PHE A 23 8.17 0.57 -0.60
N LEU A 24 6.93 0.61 -1.12
CA LEU A 24 6.07 -0.58 -1.13
C LEU A 24 6.71 -1.74 -1.89
N VAL A 25 7.26 -1.48 -3.08
CA VAL A 25 7.98 -2.47 -3.90
C VAL A 25 9.20 -3.05 -3.16
N ASP A 26 9.94 -2.22 -2.42
CA ASP A 26 11.11 -2.66 -1.66
C ASP A 26 10.75 -3.49 -0.43
N GLN A 27 9.53 -3.33 0.10
CA GLN A 27 9.06 -4.02 1.30
C GLN A 27 8.22 -5.27 1.01
N LEU A 28 7.63 -5.37 -0.17
CA LEU A 28 6.65 -6.39 -0.52
C LEU A 28 7.17 -7.26 -1.66
N GLU A 29 6.76 -8.53 -1.65
CA GLU A 29 7.17 -9.48 -2.68
C GLU A 29 6.34 -9.27 -3.95
N GLU A 30 7.01 -9.03 -5.08
CA GLU A 30 6.39 -9.04 -6.40
C GLU A 30 6.56 -10.42 -7.04
N GLU A 31 5.46 -11.06 -7.43
CA GLU A 31 5.52 -12.35 -8.13
C GLU A 31 5.95 -12.20 -9.59
N SER A 32 5.82 -11.00 -10.15
CA SER A 32 6.24 -10.70 -11.53
C SER A 32 6.60 -9.22 -11.73
N PRO A 33 7.34 -8.87 -12.81
CA PRO A 33 7.68 -7.48 -13.12
C PRO A 33 6.49 -6.57 -13.48
N ASN A 34 5.30 -7.16 -13.67
CA ASN A 34 4.07 -6.44 -13.99
C ASN A 34 3.08 -6.46 -12.81
N ASP A 35 3.51 -6.96 -11.66
CA ASP A 35 2.67 -7.01 -10.49
C ASP A 35 2.34 -5.59 -10.01
N THR A 36 1.09 -5.37 -9.66
CA THR A 36 0.61 -4.05 -9.24
C THR A 36 -0.33 -4.13 -8.06
N ASP A 37 -0.43 -5.29 -7.43
CA ASP A 37 -1.19 -5.50 -6.22
C ASP A 37 -0.38 -6.21 -5.15
N TYR A 38 -0.78 -5.99 -3.90
CA TYR A 38 -0.13 -6.55 -2.74
C TYR A 38 -1.18 -6.87 -1.69
N TRP A 39 -0.98 -7.97 -0.98
CA TRP A 39 -1.69 -8.27 0.25
C TRP A 39 -0.95 -7.65 1.45
N LEU A 40 -1.70 -7.00 2.34
CA LEU A 40 -1.17 -6.34 3.53
C LEU A 40 -1.98 -6.72 4.77
N ASN A 41 -1.32 -7.02 5.87
CA ASN A 41 -1.94 -7.11 7.19
C ASN A 41 -1.38 -6.06 8.17
N ARG A 42 -1.96 -6.01 9.38
CA ARG A 42 -1.52 -5.08 10.43
C ARG A 42 -0.05 -5.25 10.84
N ALA A 43 0.48 -6.47 10.86
CA ALA A 43 1.87 -6.72 11.19
C ALA A 43 2.82 -6.17 10.12
N GLU A 44 2.47 -6.25 8.82
CA GLU A 44 3.24 -5.57 7.78
C GLU A 44 3.26 -4.05 7.96
N LEU A 45 2.13 -3.43 8.36
CA LEU A 45 2.11 -1.98 8.65
C LEU A 45 3.01 -1.59 9.83
N GLU A 46 3.14 -2.44 10.84
CA GLU A 46 4.10 -2.22 11.92
C GLU A 46 5.56 -2.38 11.45
N ILE A 47 5.83 -3.38 10.60
CA ILE A 47 7.16 -3.55 9.98
C ILE A 47 7.51 -2.32 9.12
N PHE A 48 6.55 -1.75 8.40
CA PHE A 48 6.75 -0.53 7.62
C PHE A 48 7.17 0.64 8.51
N LYS A 49 6.57 0.79 9.70
CA LYS A 49 6.98 1.81 10.70
C LYS A 49 8.44 1.63 11.09
N GLU A 50 8.85 0.39 11.39
CA GLU A 50 10.23 0.07 11.75
C GLU A 50 11.22 0.34 10.61
N ASN A 51 10.80 0.12 9.37
CA ASN A 51 11.60 0.33 8.16
C ASN A 51 11.58 1.76 7.62
N GLY A 52 10.95 2.70 8.35
CA GLY A 52 11.01 4.12 8.04
C GLY A 52 10.05 4.56 6.93
N VAL A 53 8.88 3.93 6.82
CA VAL A 53 7.81 4.34 5.92
C VAL A 53 7.49 5.83 6.07
N ASP A 54 7.15 6.46 4.95
CA ASP A 54 6.63 7.82 4.95
C ASP A 54 5.34 7.89 5.80
N PRO A 55 5.23 8.79 6.80
CA PRO A 55 4.08 8.85 7.69
C PRO A 55 2.74 9.10 6.97
N ALA A 56 2.74 9.80 5.84
CA ALA A 56 1.52 10.05 5.08
C ALA A 56 1.07 8.80 4.32
N LEU A 57 1.99 7.99 3.81
CA LEU A 57 1.67 6.69 3.21
C LEU A 57 1.08 5.75 4.25
N LEU A 58 1.72 5.65 5.41
CA LEU A 58 1.26 4.80 6.49
C LEU A 58 -0.14 5.19 6.98
N ALA A 59 -0.38 6.48 7.25
CA ALA A 59 -1.69 6.95 7.69
C ALA A 59 -2.79 6.66 6.64
N LEU A 60 -2.44 6.74 5.35
CA LEU A 60 -3.33 6.43 4.25
C LEU A 60 -3.70 4.94 4.23
N LEU A 61 -2.72 4.03 4.39
CA LEU A 61 -2.96 2.58 4.46
C LEU A 61 -3.73 2.17 5.72
N GLU A 62 -3.39 2.72 6.89
CA GLU A 62 -4.10 2.46 8.14
C GLU A 62 -5.56 2.92 8.06
N THR A 63 -5.81 4.09 7.46
CA THR A 63 -7.18 4.61 7.25
C THR A 63 -7.96 3.71 6.29
N ALA A 64 -7.31 3.20 5.24
CA ALA A 64 -7.94 2.30 4.28
C ALA A 64 -8.33 0.96 4.90
N MET A 65 -7.44 0.39 5.72
CA MET A 65 -7.63 -0.87 6.41
C MET A 65 -8.73 -0.77 7.48
N GLY A 66 -8.85 0.39 8.16
CA GLY A 66 -9.90 0.64 9.15
C GLY A 66 -9.86 -0.39 10.28
N ASP A 67 -10.96 -1.12 10.45
CA ASP A 67 -11.10 -2.20 11.45
C ASP A 67 -10.76 -3.60 10.89
N ALA A 68 -10.41 -3.73 9.61
CA ALA A 68 -10.02 -5.01 9.01
C ALA A 68 -8.66 -5.48 9.56
N GLU A 69 -8.38 -6.78 9.47
CA GLU A 69 -7.08 -7.37 9.85
C GLU A 69 -6.08 -7.37 8.69
N ASP A 70 -6.60 -7.39 7.47
CA ASP A 70 -5.85 -7.37 6.22
C ASP A 70 -6.63 -6.62 5.13
N MET A 71 -5.94 -6.32 4.03
CA MET A 71 -6.53 -5.82 2.79
C MET A 71 -5.65 -6.17 1.59
N GLU A 72 -6.26 -6.29 0.42
CA GLU A 72 -5.55 -6.24 -0.87
C GLU A 72 -5.52 -4.79 -1.38
N VAL A 73 -4.34 -4.31 -1.76
CA VAL A 73 -4.14 -2.98 -2.33
C VAL A 73 -3.53 -3.09 -3.71
N SER A 74 -3.98 -2.25 -4.65
CA SER A 74 -3.32 -2.10 -5.95
C SER A 74 -2.99 -0.67 -6.28
N TRP A 75 -2.11 -0.47 -7.27
CA TRP A 75 -1.73 0.85 -7.75
C TRP A 75 -1.90 1.00 -9.26
N VAL A 76 -2.29 2.20 -9.69
CA VAL A 76 -2.40 2.55 -11.11
C VAL A 76 -1.75 3.89 -11.42
N ARG A 77 -1.13 4.00 -12.60
CA ARG A 77 -0.58 5.26 -13.13
C ARG A 77 -1.61 5.96 -14.02
N ARG A 78 -1.86 7.25 -13.75
CA ARG A 78 -2.69 8.18 -14.53
C ARG A 78 -1.88 9.37 -15.05
#